data_AF-A0A0G1NHF9-F1
#
_entry.id   AF-A0A0G1NHF9-F1
#
_cell.length_a   1.000
_cell.length_b   1.000
_cell.length_c   1.000
_cell.angle_alpha   90.00
_cell.angle_beta   90.00
_cell.angle_gamma   90.00
#
_symmetry.space_group_name_H-M   'P 1'
#
loop_
_entity.id
_entity.type
_entity.pdbx_description
1 polymer ?
#
loop_
_entity_poly.entity_id
_entity_poly.type
_entity_poly.pdbx_seq_one_letter_code
_entity_poly.pdbx_strand_id
1 'polypeptide(L)' 'MKQEVISKKLYRCPECGLHYENRALAAACEEFCSQHHACNMEIAKQAIENQPKA' A
#
# COMPACT_ATOMS: atom_id res chain seq x y z
N MET A 1 9.53 -27.31 -15.31
CA MET A 1 8.42 -26.44 -14.88
C MET A 1 9.04 -25.25 -14.15
N LYS A 2 9.15 -24.08 -14.78
CA LYS A 2 9.66 -22.85 -14.13
C LYS A 2 8.46 -21.92 -14.00
N GLN A 3 7.84 -21.91 -12.83
CA GLN A 3 6.82 -20.93 -12.51
C GLN A 3 7.55 -19.61 -12.24
N GLU A 4 7.62 -18.73 -13.23
CA GLU A 4 7.96 -17.33 -13.00
C GLU A 4 6.82 -16.72 -12.19
N VAL A 5 7.00 -16.65 -10.88
CA VAL A 5 6.14 -15.85 -10.00
C VAL A 5 6.49 -14.40 -10.30
N ILE A 6 5.72 -13.78 -11.19
CA ILE A 6 5.74 -12.33 -11.39
C ILE A 6 5.16 -11.73 -10.11
N SER A 7 6.01 -11.59 -9.09
CA SER A 7 5.69 -10.88 -7.86
C SER A 7 5.40 -9.44 -8.25
N LYS A 8 4.12 -9.09 -8.36
CA LYS A 8 3.69 -7.69 -8.47
C LYS A 8 4.41 -6.93 -7.36
N LYS A 9 5.25 -5.96 -7.72
CA LYS A 9 6.00 -5.16 -6.76
C LYS A 9 5.02 -4.26 -6.03
N LEU A 10 4.59 -4.72 -4.87
CA LEU A 10 3.74 -3.97 -3.96
C LEU A 10 4.63 -3.17 -3.01
N TYR A 11 4.22 -1.95 -2.74
CA TYR A 11 4.89 -1.05 -1.83
C TYR A 11 4.12 -1.02 -0.53
N ARG A 12 4.79 -1.37 0.58
CA ARG A 12 4.19 -1.40 1.91
C ARG A 12 4.52 -0.11 2.65
N CYS A 13 3.52 0.53 3.25
CA CYS A 13 3.75 1.60 4.21
C CYS A 13 4.29 1.01 5.53
N PRO A 14 5.45 1.44 6.05
CA PRO A 14 6.01 0.91 7.29
C PRO A 14 5.22 1.33 8.54
N GLU A 15 4.49 2.46 8.48
CA GLU A 15 3.74 3.00 9.62
C GLU A 15 2.43 2.26 9.86
N CYS A 16 1.62 2.05 8.83
CA CYS A 16 0.31 1.40 8.95
C CYS A 16 0.30 -0.05 8.45
N GLY A 17 1.33 -0.49 7.73
CA GLY A 17 1.45 -1.85 7.20
C GLY A 17 0.69 -2.12 5.90
N LEU A 18 -0.06 -1.14 5.37
CA LEU A 18 -0.86 -1.31 4.16
C LEU A 18 -0.01 -1.47 2.90
N HIS A 19 -0.48 -2.31 1.98
CA HIS A 19 0.15 -2.55 0.69
C HIS A 19 -0.51 -1.73 -0.43
N TYR A 20 0.32 -1.23 -1.34
CA TYR A 20 -0.07 -0.39 -2.45
C TYR A 20 0.56 -0.89 -3.75
N GLU A 21 -0.18 -0.82 -4.86
CA GLU A 21 0.35 -1.14 -6.19
C GLU A 21 1.29 -0.04 -6.70
N ASN A 22 1.19 1.17 -6.15
CA ASN A 22 1.97 2.33 -6.57
C ASN A 22 2.86 2.84 -5.43
N ARG A 23 4.14 3.09 -5.74
CA ARG A 23 5.09 3.71 -4.80
C ARG A 23 4.63 5.08 -4.32
N ALA A 24 3.97 5.86 -5.18
CA ALA A 24 3.46 7.18 -4.83
C ALA A 24 2.40 7.11 -3.72
N LEU A 25 1.52 6.10 -3.76
CA LEU A 25 0.52 5.88 -2.71
C LEU A 25 1.18 5.45 -1.39
N ALA A 26 2.14 4.54 -1.46
CA ALA A 26 2.89 4.13 -0.27
C ALA A 26 3.66 5.30 0.35
N ALA A 27 4.33 6.12 -0.46
CA ALA A 27 5.06 7.30 0.00
C ALA A 27 4.12 8.36 0.59
N ALA A 28 2.99 8.65 -0.06
CA ALA A 28 1.99 9.57 0.47
C ALA A 28 1.35 9.04 1.77
N CYS A 29 1.13 7.73 1.87
CA CYS A 29 0.67 7.09 3.10
C CYS A 29 1.69 7.23 4.22
N GLU A 30 2.96 6.92 3.96
CA GLU A 30 4.07 7.03 4.91
C GLU A 30 4.23 8.47 5.41
N GLU A 31 4.26 9.44 4.49
CA GLU A 31 4.39 10.87 4.81
C GLU A 31 3.21 11.37 5.66
N PHE A 32 1.99 10.95 5.34
CA PHE A 32 0.82 11.32 6.14
C PHE A 32 0.81 10.64 7.51
N CYS A 33 1.08 9.32 7.55
CA CYS A 33 1.14 8.55 8.80
C CYS A 33 2.21 9.11 9.74
N SER A 34 3.40 9.43 9.23
CA SER A 34 4.49 9.97 10.05
C SER A 34 4.19 11.37 10.59
N GLN A 35 3.39 12.18 9.90
CA GLN A 35 3.04 13.54 10.34
C GLN A 35 1.84 13.56 11.30
N HIS A 36 0.82 12.74 11.03
CA HIS A 36 -0.45 12.76 11.76
C HIS A 36 -0.58 11.62 12.78
N HIS A 37 0.35 10.66 12.80
CA HIS A 37 0.25 9.39 13.55
C HIS A 37 -1.07 8.63 13.30
N ALA A 38 -1.67 8.86 12.13
CA ALA A 38 -2.94 8.28 11.72
C ALA A 38 -2.90 7.98 10.22
N CYS A 39 -3.61 6.94 9.79
CA CYS A 39 -3.66 6.59 8.37
C CYS A 39 -4.66 7.48 7.62
N ASN A 40 -4.24 8.05 6.49
CA ASN A 40 -5.16 8.76 5.61
C ASN A 40 -6.16 7.77 5.00
N MET A 41 -7.46 7.94 5.27
CA MET A 41 -8.50 7.04 4.77
C MET A 41 -8.64 7.05 3.24
N GLU A 42 -8.40 8.18 2.57
CA GLU A 42 -8.45 8.25 1.11
C GLU A 42 -7.36 7.39 0.48
N ILE A 43 -6.14 7.48 1.03
CA ILE A 43 -5.01 6.66 0.59
C ILE A 43 -5.23 5.20 1.00
N ALA A 44 -5.69 4.94 2.23
CA ALA A 44 -5.97 3.59 2.71
C ALA A 44 -6.98 2.84 1.84
N LYS A 45 -8.01 3.51 1.29
CA LYS A 45 -8.95 2.88 0.34
C LYS A 45 -8.29 2.40 -0.95
N GLN A 46 -7.19 3.01 -1.36
CA GLN A 46 -6.38 2.58 -2.50
C GLN A 46 -5.45 1.40 -2.15
N ALA A 47 -5.35 1.03 -0.87
CA ALA A 47 -4.62 -0.17 -0.48
C ALA A 47 -5.32 -1.40 -1.03
N ILE A 48 -4.52 -2.34 -1.51
CA ILE A 48 -4.99 -3.60 -2.11
C ILE A 48 -5.74 -4.48 -1.10
N GLU A 49 -5.51 -4.27 0.20
CA GLU A 49 -6.27 -4.91 1.27
C GLU A 49 -7.71 -4.41 1.35
N ASN A 50 -7.94 -3.15 0.97
CA ASN A 50 -9.27 -2.52 0.94
C ASN A 50 -9.93 -2.56 -0.43
N GLN A 51 -9.19 -2.95 -1.48
CA GLN A 51 -9.78 -3.21 -2.78
C GLN A 51 -10.62 -4.50 -2.72
N PRO A 52 -11.88 -4.49 -3.18
CA PRO A 52 -12.68 -5.70 -3.23
C PRO A 52 -11.98 -6.71 -4.13
N LYS A 53 -11.57 -7.85 -3.56
CA LYS A 53 -11.15 -9.00 -4.36
C LYS A 53 -12.39 -9.52 -5.09
N ALA A 54 -12.40 -9.34 -6.41
CA ALA A 54 -13.37 -9.95 -7.31
C ALA A 54 -13.28 -11.49 -7.25
#